data_AF-A0A925XKF1-F1
#
_entry.id   AF-A0A925XKF1-F1
#
_cell.length_a   1.000
_cell.length_b   1.000
_cell.length_c   1.000
_cell.angle_alpha   90.00
_cell.angle_beta   90.00
_cell.angle_gamma   90.00
#
_symmetry.space_group_name_H-M   'P 1'
#
loop_
_entity.id
_entity.type
_entity.pdbx_description
1 polymer ?
#
loop_
_entity_poly.entity_id
_entity_poly.type
_entity_poly.pdbx_seq_one_letter_code
_entity_poly.pdbx_strand_id
1 'polypeptide(L)'
;IAVPKGQRILDITSDAKVKEWKAVEEENRQVVTVELLSRLDGKVTIEVHTEQSAPTEAFDVAGMEAAAAYGIHALDVIRESGTVAVKQGSDLTLTVEEQKGLLRIDEGEVDAKLKRPGALYYKFYSPAFRLKLLAKPVEPRLILDHASQLVFRDDQLRLRSIASFAIDRAGVFELKFKLPENITIENVVCDKMKQFDVSPDKTTLTISLREKTQGSLVVTVFATRSLDPTAEKTDQVLPLLEPVGVEVENGKVQVYAPEALDVITDAEKLVAVQPDPAPQPEAVASARLVSSWLYNRRPVEIPVRTVRKPTRLTAFIGTKADVKQGQVQVTTTLHYIIEYAGIDTFRFAVPEALADKVQISSKAGGAAPPIKQKSRATAAVDGWVTWTVVMQRDVLGSQPFEITYDLTPTTAADGKTEKSAIEAIQVLNPYDKADGPQGKRDITVSRTIGEMTVIKDRALSVSAAASGGDAEPIDVRELQQLSQDGFVAFRYFKQPVKLDLTSNKFDVQGVIETVVSKAL
;
A
#
# COMPACT_ATOMS: atom_id res chain seq x y z
N ILE A 1 -2.30 -7.84 69.27
CA ILE A 1 -2.97 -7.41 68.00
C ILE A 1 -3.09 -8.65 67.13
N ALA A 2 -4.28 -8.95 66.61
CA ALA A 2 -4.50 -10.03 65.64
C ALA A 2 -4.30 -9.49 64.23
N VAL A 3 -3.58 -10.24 63.40
CA VAL A 3 -3.35 -9.97 61.98
C VAL A 3 -3.75 -11.22 61.18
N PRO A 4 -4.35 -11.09 59.98
CA PRO A 4 -4.69 -12.26 59.17
C PRO A 4 -3.46 -13.10 58.81
N LYS A 5 -3.61 -14.42 58.77
CA LYS A 5 -2.50 -15.34 58.47
C LYS A 5 -1.92 -15.17 57.06
N GLY A 6 -2.75 -14.79 56.09
CA GLY A 6 -2.33 -14.55 54.70
C GLY A 6 -1.61 -13.21 54.47
N GLN A 7 -1.53 -12.35 55.48
CA GLN A 7 -0.91 -11.04 55.38
C GLN A 7 0.49 -11.06 55.98
N ARG A 8 1.48 -10.64 55.19
CA ARG A 8 2.85 -10.44 55.67
C ARG A 8 2.92 -9.12 56.42
N ILE A 9 3.40 -9.15 57.66
CA ILE A 9 3.66 -7.94 58.45
C ILE A 9 4.95 -7.30 57.95
N LEU A 10 4.86 -6.04 57.54
CA LEU A 10 5.97 -5.23 57.03
C LEU A 10 6.66 -4.46 58.15
N ASP A 11 5.86 -3.73 58.94
CA ASP A 11 6.34 -2.85 59.99
C ASP A 11 5.26 -2.56 61.04
N ILE A 12 5.70 -2.14 62.23
CA ILE A 12 4.86 -1.67 63.32
C ILE A 12 5.43 -0.36 63.85
N THR A 13 4.67 0.71 63.72
CA THR A 13 5.04 2.04 64.23
C THR A 13 4.12 2.44 65.38
N SER A 14 4.63 3.30 66.26
CA SER A 14 3.84 3.86 67.35
C SER A 14 4.31 5.26 67.70
N ASP A 15 3.41 6.07 68.25
CA ASP A 15 3.75 7.35 68.89
C ASP A 15 4.38 7.17 70.29
N ALA A 16 4.30 5.97 70.86
CA ALA A 16 4.97 5.60 72.10
C ALA A 16 6.31 4.87 71.86
N LYS A 17 7.18 4.86 72.88
CA LYS A 17 8.46 4.13 72.84
C LYS A 17 8.22 2.62 72.91
N VAL A 18 8.43 1.93 71.79
CA VAL A 18 8.39 0.46 71.69
C VAL A 18 9.77 -0.12 71.99
N LYS A 19 9.85 -1.15 72.83
CA LYS A 19 11.09 -1.87 73.14
C LYS A 19 11.36 -2.97 72.12
N GLU A 20 10.36 -3.82 71.88
CA GLU A 20 10.38 -4.85 70.84
C GLU A 20 8.95 -5.21 70.43
N TRP A 21 8.79 -5.85 69.27
CA TRP A 21 7.54 -6.51 68.91
C TRP A 21 7.85 -7.90 68.35
N LYS A 22 6.93 -8.84 68.57
CA LYS A 22 7.04 -10.23 68.12
C LYS A 22 5.71 -10.69 67.54
N ALA A 23 5.76 -11.35 66.39
CA ALA A 23 4.60 -12.00 65.79
C ALA A 23 4.71 -13.52 66.00
N VAL A 24 3.64 -14.14 66.47
CA VAL A 24 3.50 -15.59 66.64
C VAL A 24 2.33 -16.06 65.80
N GLU A 25 2.55 -17.05 64.94
CA GLU A 25 1.46 -17.65 64.17
C GLU A 25 0.58 -18.54 65.07
N GLU A 26 -0.72 -18.37 64.96
CA GLU A 26 -1.74 -19.26 65.53
C GLU A 26 -2.52 -19.95 64.39
N GLU A 27 -3.52 -20.77 64.74
CA GLU A 27 -4.27 -21.57 63.77
C GLU A 27 -4.90 -20.70 62.65
N ASN A 28 -5.58 -19.61 63.02
CA ASN A 28 -6.39 -18.78 62.12
C ASN A 28 -5.97 -17.29 62.05
N ARG A 29 -4.82 -16.94 62.62
CA ARG A 29 -4.31 -15.56 62.69
C ARG A 29 -2.82 -15.55 63.07
N GLN A 30 -2.21 -14.37 63.00
CA GLN A 30 -0.94 -14.07 63.64
C GLN A 30 -1.22 -13.16 64.83
N VAL A 31 -0.65 -13.46 65.99
CA VAL A 31 -0.73 -12.62 67.17
C VAL A 31 0.56 -11.85 67.31
N VAL A 32 0.43 -10.53 67.19
CA VAL A 32 1.48 -9.57 67.39
C VAL A 32 1.42 -9.03 68.81
N THR A 33 2.51 -9.24 69.55
CA THR A 33 2.75 -8.68 70.88
C THR A 33 3.73 -7.51 70.74
N VAL A 34 3.30 -6.32 71.16
CA VAL A 34 4.12 -5.10 71.16
C VAL A 34 4.53 -4.79 72.60
N GLU A 35 5.82 -4.90 72.92
CA GLU A 35 6.36 -4.57 74.25
C GLU A 35 6.72 -3.09 74.30
N LEU A 36 6.07 -2.34 75.19
CA LEU A 36 6.35 -0.92 75.41
C LEU A 36 7.53 -0.75 76.37
N LEU A 37 8.35 0.27 76.14
CA LEU A 37 9.54 0.55 76.96
C LEU A 37 9.19 0.94 78.41
N SER A 38 8.03 1.55 78.61
CA SER A 38 7.52 1.96 79.92
C SER A 38 6.00 1.83 79.96
N ARG A 39 5.46 1.69 81.17
CA ARG A 39 4.01 1.77 81.41
C ARG A 39 3.46 3.08 80.82
N LEU A 40 2.33 2.99 80.12
CA LEU A 40 1.62 4.13 79.57
C LEU A 40 0.25 4.25 80.21
N ASP A 41 -0.13 5.49 80.54
CA ASP A 41 -1.50 5.87 80.88
C ASP A 41 -1.97 6.89 79.83
N GLY A 42 -3.10 6.64 79.17
CA GLY A 42 -3.66 7.52 78.14
C GLY A 42 -3.83 6.88 76.77
N LYS A 43 -3.79 7.70 75.71
CA LYS A 43 -3.95 7.26 74.32
C LYS A 43 -2.60 6.85 73.74
N VAL A 44 -2.60 5.74 73.01
CA VAL A 44 -1.46 5.27 72.22
C VAL A 44 -1.96 4.95 70.80
N THR A 45 -1.18 5.34 69.80
CA THR A 45 -1.42 4.99 68.40
C THR A 45 -0.44 3.90 68.02
N ILE A 46 -0.95 2.81 67.46
CA ILE A 46 -0.14 1.74 66.87
C ILE A 46 -0.59 1.58 65.43
N GLU A 47 0.34 1.71 64.49
CA GLU A 47 0.08 1.45 63.07
C GLU A 47 0.77 0.14 62.70
N VAL A 48 0.01 -0.75 62.05
CA VAL A 48 0.51 -2.05 61.60
C VAL A 48 0.38 -2.08 60.08
N HIS A 49 1.51 -2.21 59.40
CA HIS A 49 1.57 -2.24 57.95
C HIS A 49 1.70 -3.69 57.48
N THR A 50 0.81 -4.09 56.58
CA THR A 50 0.80 -5.45 56.04
C THR A 50 0.67 -5.43 54.52
N GLU A 51 1.11 -6.50 53.88
CA GLU A 51 0.91 -6.75 52.46
C GLU A 51 0.38 -8.16 52.23
N GLN A 52 -0.38 -8.33 51.14
CA GLN A 52 -0.70 -9.64 50.58
C GLN A 52 -0.80 -9.50 49.06
N SER A 53 -0.50 -10.58 48.34
CA SER A 53 -0.80 -10.65 46.89
C SER A 53 -2.31 -10.59 46.69
N ALA A 54 -2.77 -9.73 45.77
CA ALA A 54 -4.18 -9.65 45.43
C ALA A 54 -4.61 -10.94 44.68
N PRO A 55 -5.53 -11.74 45.22
CA PRO A 55 -5.99 -12.96 44.55
C PRO A 55 -6.97 -12.64 43.42
N THR A 56 -7.12 -13.60 42.50
CA THR A 56 -8.06 -13.51 41.37
C THR A 56 -9.52 -13.65 41.79
N GLU A 57 -9.76 -14.29 42.93
CA GLU A 57 -11.09 -14.48 43.53
C GLU A 57 -11.36 -13.47 44.64
N ALA A 58 -12.60 -13.45 45.14
CA ALA A 58 -12.99 -12.57 46.23
C ALA A 58 -12.19 -12.88 47.49
N PHE A 59 -11.71 -11.85 48.18
CA PHE A 59 -10.88 -11.99 49.37
C PHE A 59 -11.34 -11.11 50.51
N ASP A 60 -11.08 -11.60 51.71
CA ASP A 60 -11.33 -10.91 52.96
C ASP A 60 -10.32 -9.75 53.13
N VAL A 61 -10.83 -8.56 53.45
CA VAL A 61 -9.99 -7.37 53.68
C VAL A 61 -10.13 -6.78 55.08
N ALA A 62 -11.24 -7.05 55.77
CA ALA A 62 -11.46 -6.60 57.13
C ALA A 62 -12.51 -7.45 57.83
N GLY A 63 -12.38 -7.59 59.15
CA GLY A 63 -13.36 -8.26 59.99
C GLY A 63 -12.79 -9.36 60.88
N MET A 64 -13.65 -9.89 61.75
CA MET A 64 -13.32 -10.98 62.66
C MET A 64 -14.51 -11.91 62.82
N GLU A 65 -14.28 -13.21 62.76
CA GLU A 65 -15.31 -14.22 63.02
C GLU A 65 -14.77 -15.25 64.02
N ALA A 66 -15.36 -15.29 65.21
CA ALA A 66 -14.85 -16.04 66.35
C ALA A 66 -13.35 -15.73 66.61
N ALA A 67 -12.46 -16.71 66.41
CA ALA A 67 -11.00 -16.54 66.57
C ALA A 67 -10.27 -16.21 65.26
N ALA A 68 -10.94 -16.25 64.12
CA ALA A 68 -10.34 -15.99 62.80
C ALA A 68 -10.29 -14.49 62.52
N ALA A 69 -9.11 -13.99 62.16
CA ALA A 69 -8.89 -12.60 61.80
C ALA A 69 -8.88 -12.43 60.28
N TYR A 70 -9.81 -11.62 59.77
CA TYR A 70 -9.93 -11.22 58.35
C TYR A 70 -9.43 -9.79 58.11
N GLY A 71 -9.20 -9.03 59.19
CA GLY A 71 -8.47 -7.76 59.22
C GLY A 71 -7.57 -7.66 60.44
N ILE A 72 -6.98 -6.49 60.64
CA ILE A 72 -6.15 -6.18 61.81
C ILE A 72 -7.08 -5.78 62.97
N HIS A 73 -6.95 -6.47 64.10
CA HIS A 73 -7.81 -6.27 65.27
C HIS A 73 -7.01 -6.13 66.58
N ALA A 74 -7.51 -5.32 67.49
CA ALA A 74 -6.93 -5.23 68.82
C ALA A 74 -7.34 -6.47 69.65
N LEU A 75 -6.42 -7.01 70.44
CA LEU A 75 -6.70 -8.11 71.36
C LEU A 75 -6.72 -7.59 72.79
N ASP A 76 -7.43 -8.28 73.68
CA ASP A 76 -7.54 -7.94 75.11
C ASP A 76 -8.10 -6.53 75.38
N VAL A 77 -8.96 -6.04 74.47
CA VAL A 77 -9.65 -4.75 74.60
C VAL A 77 -11.09 -4.94 75.09
N ILE A 78 -11.59 -3.96 75.86
CA ILE A 78 -12.99 -3.94 76.32
C ILE A 78 -13.95 -3.64 75.16
N ARG A 79 -13.52 -2.80 74.20
CA ARG A 79 -14.32 -2.38 73.05
C ARG A 79 -13.42 -2.09 71.85
N GLU A 80 -13.86 -2.53 70.68
CA GLU A 80 -13.25 -2.19 69.40
C GLU A 80 -14.31 -1.62 68.45
N SER A 81 -14.03 -0.45 67.88
CA SER A 81 -14.85 0.22 66.89
C SER A 81 -13.97 1.11 66.03
N GLY A 82 -14.33 1.33 64.76
CA GLY A 82 -13.47 2.08 63.86
C GLY A 82 -14.06 2.30 62.48
N THR A 83 -13.19 2.76 61.57
CA THR A 83 -13.52 3.04 60.17
C THR A 83 -12.57 2.25 59.27
N VAL A 84 -13.10 1.66 58.21
CA VAL A 84 -12.35 0.98 57.15
C VAL A 84 -12.42 1.87 55.90
N ALA A 85 -11.26 2.21 55.34
CA ALA A 85 -11.15 2.92 54.09
C ALA A 85 -10.52 1.99 53.03
N VAL A 86 -11.18 1.82 51.89
CA VAL A 86 -10.72 0.96 50.80
C VAL A 86 -10.47 1.82 49.58
N LYS A 87 -9.23 1.86 49.09
CA LYS A 87 -8.85 2.56 47.86
C LYS A 87 -8.38 1.56 46.81
N GLN A 88 -8.90 1.67 45.60
CA GLN A 88 -8.43 0.87 44.45
C GLN A 88 -7.34 1.61 43.67
N GLY A 89 -6.48 0.84 42.98
CA GLY A 89 -5.60 1.37 41.93
C GLY A 89 -6.40 1.80 40.70
N SER A 90 -5.84 2.65 39.85
CA SER A 90 -6.51 3.13 38.63
C SER A 90 -6.69 2.05 37.56
N ASP A 91 -5.95 0.95 37.67
CA ASP A 91 -5.98 -0.21 36.78
C ASP A 91 -6.84 -1.36 37.31
N LEU A 92 -7.53 -1.16 38.41
CA LEU A 92 -8.39 -2.15 39.05
C LEU A 92 -9.82 -1.64 39.20
N THR A 93 -10.77 -2.53 38.98
CA THR A 93 -12.16 -2.38 39.38
C THR A 93 -12.39 -3.22 40.63
N LEU A 94 -13.00 -2.62 41.64
CA LEU A 94 -13.25 -3.25 42.93
C LEU A 94 -14.75 -3.43 43.16
N THR A 95 -15.19 -4.66 43.37
CA THR A 95 -16.57 -5.03 43.66
C THR A 95 -16.68 -5.51 45.10
N VAL A 96 -17.74 -5.09 45.82
CA VAL A 96 -18.04 -5.58 47.17
C VAL A 96 -18.88 -6.84 47.06
N GLU A 97 -18.32 -7.98 47.48
CA GLU A 97 -18.97 -9.28 47.43
C GLU A 97 -19.71 -9.61 48.74
N GLU A 98 -19.16 -9.17 49.87
CA GLU A 98 -19.77 -9.37 51.18
C GLU A 98 -19.57 -8.12 52.04
N GLN A 99 -20.67 -7.60 52.62
CA GLN A 99 -20.66 -6.53 53.61
C GLN A 99 -21.58 -6.91 54.77
N LYS A 100 -20.99 -7.41 55.87
CA LYS A 100 -21.71 -7.83 57.07
C LYS A 100 -21.22 -7.03 58.27
N GLY A 101 -22.12 -6.45 59.05
CA GLY A 101 -21.76 -5.70 60.27
C GLY A 101 -21.06 -4.35 60.04
N LEU A 102 -21.07 -3.84 58.80
CA LEU A 102 -20.48 -2.57 58.40
C LEU A 102 -21.54 -1.59 57.90
N LEU A 103 -21.41 -0.32 58.31
CA LEU A 103 -22.22 0.79 57.81
C LEU A 103 -21.39 1.60 56.80
N ARG A 104 -21.90 1.81 55.58
CA ARG A 104 -21.25 2.71 54.62
C ARG A 104 -21.44 4.16 55.06
N ILE A 105 -20.36 4.94 55.03
CA ILE A 105 -20.35 6.36 55.45
C ILE A 105 -19.76 7.24 54.37
N ASP A 106 -20.02 8.55 54.47
CA ASP A 106 -19.45 9.55 53.57
C ASP A 106 -18.07 10.01 54.02
N GLU A 107 -17.28 10.55 53.09
CA GLU A 107 -15.93 11.06 53.35
C GLU A 107 -15.89 12.16 54.44
N GLY A 108 -17.00 12.88 54.64
CA GLY A 108 -17.14 13.89 55.70
C GLY A 108 -17.00 13.33 57.11
N GLU A 109 -17.39 12.06 57.33
CA GLU A 109 -17.42 11.40 58.64
C GLU A 109 -16.13 10.65 58.99
N VAL A 110 -15.16 10.62 58.08
CA VAL A 110 -13.91 9.86 58.19
C VAL A 110 -12.82 10.74 58.80
N ASP A 111 -11.94 10.15 59.61
CA ASP A 111 -10.75 10.83 60.12
C ASP A 111 -9.85 11.29 58.95
N ALA A 112 -9.29 12.51 59.04
CA ALA A 112 -8.46 13.11 58.00
C ALA A 112 -7.31 12.19 57.55
N LYS A 113 -6.76 11.37 58.45
CA LYS A 113 -5.66 10.43 58.14
C LYS A 113 -6.06 9.32 57.16
N LEU A 114 -7.34 8.94 57.15
CA LEU A 114 -7.88 7.86 56.32
C LEU A 114 -8.51 8.35 55.01
N LYS A 115 -8.76 9.67 54.87
CA LYS A 115 -9.36 10.24 53.65
C LYS A 115 -8.45 10.04 52.45
N ARG A 116 -8.99 9.45 51.38
CA ARG A 116 -8.33 9.24 50.09
C ARG A 116 -9.35 9.52 48.98
N PRO A 117 -9.00 10.31 47.95
CA PRO A 117 -9.90 10.55 46.83
C PRO A 117 -10.37 9.23 46.18
N GLY A 118 -11.69 9.09 46.01
CA GLY A 118 -12.31 7.93 45.38
C GLY A 118 -12.31 6.64 46.22
N ALA A 119 -12.00 6.69 47.52
CA ALA A 119 -12.09 5.53 48.40
C ALA A 119 -13.52 5.23 48.87
N LEU A 120 -13.78 3.97 49.19
CA LEU A 120 -14.99 3.50 49.87
C LEU A 120 -14.76 3.55 51.38
N TYR A 121 -15.73 4.05 52.14
CA TYR A 121 -15.63 4.19 53.59
C TYR A 121 -16.74 3.42 54.31
N TYR A 122 -16.34 2.70 55.35
CA TYR A 122 -17.23 1.90 56.18
C TYR A 122 -16.93 2.13 57.66
N LYS A 123 -17.94 2.04 58.51
CA LYS A 123 -17.83 2.15 59.97
C LYS A 123 -18.29 0.86 60.62
N PHE A 124 -17.55 0.42 61.64
CA PHE A 124 -17.92 -0.73 62.46
C PHE A 124 -17.97 -0.34 63.93
N TYR A 125 -18.89 -0.96 64.67
CA TYR A 125 -19.10 -0.71 66.11
C TYR A 125 -18.73 -1.91 66.99
N SER A 126 -18.40 -3.04 66.36
CA SER A 126 -17.98 -4.31 66.95
C SER A 126 -16.99 -4.97 65.99
N PRO A 127 -15.99 -5.74 66.48
CA PRO A 127 -15.05 -6.45 65.61
C PRO A 127 -15.70 -7.60 64.81
N ALA A 128 -16.89 -8.05 65.23
CA ALA A 128 -17.67 -9.10 64.55
C ALA A 128 -18.33 -8.58 63.25
N PHE A 129 -17.53 -8.29 62.25
CA PHE A 129 -17.95 -7.86 60.92
C PHE A 129 -17.16 -8.61 59.84
N ARG A 130 -17.57 -8.49 58.57
CA ARG A 130 -16.84 -9.07 57.44
C ARG A 130 -16.99 -8.21 56.19
N LEU A 131 -15.86 -7.95 55.52
CA LEU A 131 -15.80 -7.26 54.23
C LEU A 131 -15.01 -8.12 53.24
N LYS A 132 -15.66 -8.55 52.16
CA LYS A 132 -15.01 -9.22 51.03
C LYS A 132 -15.10 -8.39 49.78
N LEU A 133 -13.98 -8.33 49.07
CA LEU A 133 -13.81 -7.58 47.85
C LEU A 133 -13.31 -8.48 46.72
N LEU A 134 -13.76 -8.22 45.52
CA LEU A 134 -13.25 -8.80 44.29
C LEU A 134 -12.57 -7.70 43.48
N ALA A 135 -11.25 -7.82 43.27
CA ALA A 135 -10.48 -6.90 42.45
C ALA A 135 -10.25 -7.52 41.07
N LYS A 136 -10.69 -6.83 40.00
CA LYS A 136 -10.45 -7.25 38.61
C LYS A 136 -9.66 -6.18 37.86
N PRO A 137 -8.70 -6.56 37.01
CA PRO A 137 -8.07 -5.60 36.09
C PRO A 137 -9.12 -4.88 35.24
N VAL A 138 -8.94 -3.58 35.05
CA VAL A 138 -9.72 -2.83 34.07
C VAL A 138 -9.33 -3.30 32.67
N GLU A 139 -10.30 -3.79 31.91
CA GLU A 139 -10.06 -4.15 30.51
C GLU A 139 -9.84 -2.88 29.67
N PRO A 140 -8.81 -2.88 28.81
CA PRO A 140 -8.59 -1.77 27.88
C PRO A 140 -9.72 -1.73 26.87
N ARG A 141 -10.14 -0.53 26.49
CA ARG A 141 -11.07 -0.35 25.38
C ARG A 141 -10.34 0.34 24.23
N LEU A 142 -10.39 -0.33 23.08
CA LEU A 142 -9.66 0.03 21.88
C LEU A 142 -10.67 0.45 20.81
N ILE A 143 -10.60 1.71 20.40
CA ILE A 143 -11.32 2.25 19.24
C ILE A 143 -10.31 2.48 18.14
N LEU A 144 -10.65 2.09 16.91
CA LEU A 144 -9.72 2.07 15.79
C LEU A 144 -10.32 2.73 14.54
N ASP A 145 -9.58 3.68 13.97
CA ASP A 145 -9.74 4.09 12.57
C ASP A 145 -8.66 3.41 11.73
N HIS A 146 -9.07 2.60 10.75
CA HIS A 146 -8.19 1.70 10.01
C HIS A 146 -8.23 1.98 8.51
N ALA A 147 -7.12 2.43 7.93
CA ALA A 147 -6.96 2.61 6.49
C ALA A 147 -6.05 1.54 5.90
N SER A 148 -6.55 0.78 4.93
CA SER A 148 -5.80 -0.23 4.16
C SER A 148 -5.65 0.22 2.71
N GLN A 149 -4.41 0.41 2.26
CA GLN A 149 -4.06 0.67 0.88
C GLN A 149 -3.42 -0.57 0.27
N LEU A 150 -4.03 -1.11 -0.77
CA LEU A 150 -3.54 -2.26 -1.51
C LEU A 150 -3.11 -1.81 -2.91
N VAL A 151 -1.87 -2.10 -3.30
CA VAL A 151 -1.30 -1.72 -4.59
C VAL A 151 -0.88 -2.98 -5.33
N PHE A 152 -1.63 -3.35 -6.36
CA PHE A 152 -1.23 -4.39 -7.29
C PHE A 152 -0.02 -3.93 -8.10
N ARG A 153 1.01 -4.78 -8.17
CA ARG A 153 2.14 -4.69 -9.08
C ARG A 153 2.18 -5.96 -9.94
N ASP A 154 3.18 -6.08 -10.79
CA ASP A 154 3.26 -7.23 -11.70
C ASP A 154 3.53 -8.56 -10.99
N ASP A 155 4.33 -8.56 -9.92
CA ASP A 155 4.77 -9.78 -9.23
C ASP A 155 4.29 -9.86 -7.77
N GLN A 156 3.63 -8.82 -7.27
CA GLN A 156 3.24 -8.73 -5.87
C GLN A 156 2.06 -7.78 -5.65
N LEU A 157 1.33 -8.01 -4.57
CA LEU A 157 0.38 -7.09 -3.98
C LEU A 157 1.03 -6.47 -2.74
N ARG A 158 1.19 -5.14 -2.72
CA ARG A 158 1.67 -4.42 -1.54
C ARG A 158 0.50 -3.95 -0.70
N LEU A 159 0.56 -4.17 0.61
CA LEU A 159 -0.39 -3.68 1.60
C LEU A 159 0.31 -2.67 2.51
N ARG A 160 -0.29 -1.50 2.65
CA ARG A 160 -0.01 -0.54 3.72
C ARG A 160 -1.26 -0.39 4.57
N SER A 161 -1.21 -0.87 5.80
CA SER A 161 -2.28 -0.75 6.80
C SER A 161 -1.88 0.31 7.82
N ILE A 162 -2.71 1.32 8.01
CA ILE A 162 -2.54 2.39 9.00
C ILE A 162 -3.68 2.23 10.02
N ALA A 163 -3.31 1.88 11.25
CA ALA A 163 -4.22 1.67 12.35
C ALA A 163 -4.04 2.77 13.40
N SER A 164 -5.03 3.66 13.50
CA SER A 164 -5.04 4.78 14.46
C SER A 164 -5.90 4.40 15.66
N PHE A 165 -5.26 4.02 16.76
CA PHE A 165 -5.92 3.61 17.99
C PHE A 165 -6.21 4.79 18.91
N ALA A 166 -7.39 4.80 19.51
CA ALA A 166 -7.69 5.51 20.75
C ALA A 166 -7.87 4.49 21.88
N ILE A 167 -6.92 4.49 22.82
CA ILE A 167 -6.81 3.53 23.92
C ILE A 167 -7.34 4.19 25.19
N ASP A 168 -8.51 3.75 25.67
CA ASP A 168 -9.16 4.28 26.87
C ASP A 168 -9.29 3.21 27.97
N ARG A 169 -9.76 3.63 29.16
CA ARG A 169 -9.94 2.84 30.40
C ARG A 169 -8.67 2.26 31.03
N ALA A 170 -7.85 1.55 30.27
CA ALA A 170 -6.59 0.99 30.70
C ALA A 170 -5.56 0.98 29.56
N GLY A 171 -4.30 1.25 29.88
CA GLY A 171 -3.22 1.14 28.89
C GLY A 171 -2.83 -0.31 28.58
N VAL A 172 -2.32 -0.52 27.37
CA VAL A 172 -1.90 -1.83 26.85
C VAL A 172 -0.38 -1.93 26.71
N PHE A 173 0.14 -3.15 26.75
CA PHE A 173 1.56 -3.45 26.46
C PHE A 173 1.77 -4.05 25.07
N GLU A 174 0.71 -4.56 24.45
CA GLU A 174 0.79 -5.20 23.14
C GLU A 174 -0.47 -4.90 22.31
N LEU A 175 -0.29 -4.89 20.99
CA LEU A 175 -1.37 -4.85 20.01
C LEU A 175 -1.26 -6.07 19.09
N LYS A 176 -2.39 -6.67 18.71
CA LYS A 176 -2.40 -7.90 17.90
C LYS A 176 -3.25 -7.73 16.66
N PHE A 177 -2.80 -8.31 15.56
CA PHE A 177 -3.53 -8.41 14.30
C PHE A 177 -3.52 -9.85 13.82
N LYS A 178 -4.67 -10.40 13.43
CA LYS A 178 -4.70 -11.62 12.62
C LYS A 178 -4.26 -11.28 11.20
N LEU A 179 -3.41 -12.15 10.67
CA LEU A 179 -2.84 -12.04 9.34
C LEU A 179 -3.66 -12.91 8.37
N PRO A 180 -4.04 -12.37 7.21
CA PRO A 180 -4.62 -13.17 6.13
C PRO A 180 -3.57 -14.13 5.54
N GLU A 181 -4.04 -15.20 4.91
CA GLU A 181 -3.16 -16.20 4.29
C GLU A 181 -2.26 -15.57 3.21
N ASN A 182 -1.06 -16.13 3.08
CA ASN A 182 -0.08 -15.78 2.04
C ASN A 182 0.42 -14.32 2.07
N ILE A 183 0.29 -13.64 3.21
CA ILE A 183 0.93 -12.33 3.42
C ILE A 183 2.25 -12.47 4.19
N THR A 184 3.22 -11.64 3.83
CA THR A 184 4.51 -11.50 4.53
C THR A 184 4.61 -10.09 5.06
N ILE A 185 4.81 -9.94 6.37
CA ILE A 185 5.07 -8.63 6.99
C ILE A 185 6.49 -8.20 6.65
N GLU A 186 6.65 -7.04 6.03
CA GLU A 186 7.95 -6.47 5.69
C GLU A 186 8.45 -5.55 6.79
N ASN A 187 7.57 -4.72 7.35
CA ASN A 187 7.93 -3.75 8.35
C ASN A 187 6.71 -3.31 9.17
N VAL A 188 6.95 -2.90 10.41
CA VAL A 188 5.96 -2.27 11.28
C VAL A 188 6.57 -0.99 11.85
N VAL A 189 5.86 0.12 11.71
CA VAL A 189 6.27 1.43 12.21
C VAL A 189 5.28 1.88 13.27
N CYS A 190 5.78 2.12 14.49
CA CYS A 190 5.03 2.63 15.62
C CYS A 190 6.01 3.30 16.59
N ASP A 191 5.69 4.52 17.03
CA ASP A 191 6.57 5.36 17.86
C ASP A 191 6.97 4.68 19.19
N LYS A 192 6.00 4.04 19.84
CA LYS A 192 6.17 3.36 21.13
C LYS A 192 6.53 1.88 21.02
N MET A 193 6.85 1.39 19.83
CA MET A 193 7.16 -0.02 19.61
C MET A 193 8.54 -0.40 20.18
N LYS A 194 8.58 -1.51 20.91
CA LYS A 194 9.80 -2.19 21.30
C LYS A 194 10.26 -3.13 20.18
N GLN A 195 9.35 -4.02 19.75
CA GLN A 195 9.56 -4.98 18.67
C GLN A 195 8.21 -5.44 18.13
N PHE A 196 8.23 -6.12 16.99
CA PHE A 196 7.09 -6.88 16.50
C PHE A 196 7.52 -8.32 16.24
N ASP A 197 6.58 -9.23 16.43
CA ASP A 197 6.77 -10.67 16.27
C ASP A 197 5.62 -11.22 15.42
N VAL A 198 5.96 -12.01 14.41
CA VAL A 198 4.98 -12.78 13.63
C VAL A 198 5.01 -14.21 14.13
N SER A 199 3.83 -14.76 14.45
CA SER A 199 3.71 -16.12 14.95
C SER A 199 4.28 -17.16 13.96
N PRO A 200 4.78 -18.32 14.42
CA PRO A 200 5.39 -19.33 13.54
C PRO A 200 4.46 -19.85 12.44
N ASP A 201 3.16 -19.90 12.72
CA ASP A 201 2.09 -20.26 11.79
C ASP A 201 1.68 -19.10 10.86
N LYS A 202 2.29 -17.92 11.01
CA LYS A 202 2.04 -16.69 10.25
C LYS A 202 0.60 -16.20 10.29
N THR A 203 -0.14 -16.53 11.35
CA THR A 203 -1.54 -16.12 11.52
C THR A 203 -1.71 -14.88 12.37
N THR A 204 -0.70 -14.51 13.17
CA THR A 204 -0.82 -13.41 14.14
C THR A 204 0.43 -12.54 14.14
N LEU A 205 0.24 -11.24 13.99
CA LEU A 205 1.24 -10.21 14.25
C LEU A 205 1.01 -9.65 15.66
N THR A 206 2.04 -9.72 16.50
CA THR A 206 2.06 -9.11 17.84
C THR A 206 3.05 -7.97 17.86
N ILE A 207 2.59 -6.78 18.28
CA ILE A 207 3.41 -5.58 18.39
C ILE A 207 3.58 -5.29 19.87
N SER A 208 4.80 -5.47 20.38
CA SER A 208 5.13 -5.20 21.78
C SER A 208 5.53 -3.74 21.96
N LEU A 209 4.94 -3.07 22.94
CA LEU A 209 5.22 -1.67 23.28
C LEU A 209 6.29 -1.58 24.38
N ARG A 210 7.03 -0.47 24.42
CA ARG A 210 8.11 -0.27 25.42
C ARG A 210 7.58 -0.06 26.84
N GLU A 211 6.37 0.48 26.95
CA GLU A 211 5.71 0.83 28.21
C GLU A 211 4.20 0.70 28.05
N LYS A 212 3.48 0.67 29.18
CA LYS A 212 2.02 0.68 29.22
C LYS A 212 1.52 1.95 28.52
N THR A 213 0.85 1.78 27.38
CA THR A 213 0.44 2.91 26.53
C THR A 213 -1.06 3.13 26.58
N GLN A 214 -1.47 4.38 26.79
CA GLN A 214 -2.86 4.84 26.79
C GLN A 214 -2.95 6.12 25.93
N GLY A 215 -4.14 6.45 25.44
CA GLY A 215 -4.37 7.59 24.55
C GLY A 215 -4.22 7.22 23.07
N SER A 216 -3.77 8.17 22.25
CA SER A 216 -3.65 7.98 20.81
C SER A 216 -2.35 7.26 20.42
N LEU A 217 -2.46 6.25 19.56
CA LEU A 217 -1.31 5.51 19.03
C LEU A 217 -1.54 5.14 17.56
N VAL A 218 -0.58 5.46 16.69
CA VAL A 218 -0.63 5.10 15.27
C VAL A 218 0.35 3.97 14.98
N VAL A 219 -0.14 2.93 14.32
CA VAL A 219 0.65 1.81 13.84
C VAL A 219 0.53 1.75 12.32
N THR A 220 1.66 1.68 11.61
CA THR A 220 1.68 1.41 10.17
C THR A 220 2.33 0.07 9.91
N VAL A 221 1.60 -0.85 9.28
CA VAL A 221 2.09 -2.17 8.87
C VAL A 221 2.27 -2.19 7.35
N PHE A 222 3.46 -2.59 6.91
CA PHE A 222 3.79 -2.84 5.51
C PHE A 222 3.91 -4.34 5.29
N ALA A 223 3.21 -4.85 4.29
CA ALA A 223 3.17 -6.27 4.00
C ALA A 223 3.06 -6.52 2.49
N THR A 224 3.47 -7.71 2.06
CA THR A 224 3.41 -8.12 0.66
C THR A 224 2.83 -9.52 0.50
N ARG A 225 2.18 -9.74 -0.64
CA ARG A 225 1.76 -11.06 -1.13
C ARG A 225 2.28 -11.25 -2.53
N SER A 226 3.01 -12.33 -2.80
CA SER A 226 3.47 -12.66 -4.15
C SER A 226 2.28 -12.94 -5.08
N LEU A 227 2.38 -12.50 -6.32
CA LEU A 227 1.43 -12.76 -7.39
C LEU A 227 2.16 -13.49 -8.52
N ASP A 228 1.46 -14.36 -9.25
CA ASP A 228 2.00 -14.95 -10.46
C ASP A 228 2.00 -13.90 -11.60
N PRO A 229 3.18 -13.46 -12.09
CA PRO A 229 3.25 -12.48 -13.16
C PRO A 229 2.76 -13.02 -14.52
N THR A 230 2.68 -14.34 -14.68
CA THR A 230 2.28 -15.02 -15.92
C THR A 230 0.79 -15.29 -16.00
N ALA A 231 0.08 -15.27 -14.88
CA ALA A 231 -1.35 -15.47 -14.84
C ALA A 231 -2.10 -14.32 -15.55
N GLU A 232 -2.87 -14.66 -16.59
CA GLU A 232 -3.74 -13.69 -17.28
C GLU A 232 -4.92 -13.27 -16.40
N LYS A 233 -5.42 -14.20 -15.57
CA LYS A 233 -6.56 -14.04 -14.69
C LYS A 233 -6.29 -14.69 -13.35
N THR A 234 -6.67 -14.02 -12.27
CA THR A 234 -6.56 -14.58 -10.91
C THR A 234 -7.74 -14.14 -10.06
N ASP A 235 -8.46 -15.12 -9.49
CA ASP A 235 -9.48 -14.90 -8.47
C ASP A 235 -8.84 -14.94 -7.09
N GLN A 236 -9.08 -13.93 -6.26
CA GLN A 236 -8.45 -13.80 -4.95
C GLN A 236 -9.28 -12.90 -4.02
N VAL A 237 -9.17 -13.11 -2.71
CA VAL A 237 -9.70 -12.18 -1.71
C VAL A 237 -8.60 -11.16 -1.35
N LEU A 238 -8.98 -9.90 -1.16
CA LEU A 238 -8.05 -8.87 -0.71
C LEU A 238 -7.56 -9.19 0.71
N PRO A 239 -6.23 -9.22 0.95
CA PRO A 239 -5.67 -9.56 2.25
C PRO A 239 -5.73 -8.33 3.16
N LEU A 240 -6.67 -8.31 4.09
CA LEU A 240 -6.82 -7.26 5.09
C LEU A 240 -6.37 -7.77 6.47
N LEU A 241 -5.63 -6.96 7.21
CA LEU A 241 -5.30 -7.27 8.61
C LEU A 241 -6.56 -7.15 9.46
N GLU A 242 -6.75 -8.03 10.44
CA GLU A 242 -7.86 -7.98 11.40
C GLU A 242 -7.32 -7.66 12.79
N PRO A 243 -7.62 -6.48 13.36
CA PRO A 243 -7.18 -6.14 14.71
C PRO A 243 -7.89 -7.01 15.76
N VAL A 244 -7.19 -7.37 16.83
CA VAL A 244 -7.72 -8.21 17.92
C VAL A 244 -8.01 -7.34 19.15
N GLY A 245 -9.14 -7.58 19.81
CA GLY A 245 -9.52 -6.87 21.04
C GLY A 245 -10.03 -5.44 20.82
N VAL A 246 -10.39 -5.09 19.58
CA VAL A 246 -10.97 -3.80 19.22
C VAL A 246 -12.48 -3.82 19.43
N GLU A 247 -13.01 -2.82 20.13
CA GLU A 247 -14.46 -2.68 20.39
C GLU A 247 -15.17 -2.05 19.19
N VAL A 248 -14.56 -1.04 18.58
CA VAL A 248 -15.10 -0.33 17.41
C VAL A 248 -14.00 -0.14 16.38
N GLU A 249 -14.24 -0.58 15.15
CA GLU A 249 -13.36 -0.38 14.02
C GLU A 249 -14.10 0.36 12.91
N ASN A 250 -13.59 1.52 12.49
CA ASN A 250 -14.01 2.20 11.26
C ASN A 250 -12.94 1.99 10.20
N GLY A 251 -13.26 1.17 9.21
CA GLY A 251 -12.34 0.73 8.18
C GLY A 251 -12.54 1.42 6.84
N LYS A 252 -11.44 1.69 6.16
CA LYS A 252 -11.40 2.12 4.76
C LYS A 252 -10.41 1.24 3.99
N VAL A 253 -10.81 0.79 2.81
CA VAL A 253 -9.98 0.00 1.90
C VAL A 253 -9.87 0.72 0.57
N GLN A 254 -8.66 0.97 0.10
CA GLN A 254 -8.39 1.51 -1.22
C GLN A 254 -7.52 0.54 -2.02
N VAL A 255 -7.93 0.26 -3.25
CA VAL A 255 -7.21 -0.65 -4.15
C VAL A 255 -6.70 0.13 -5.35
N TYR A 256 -5.40 -0.02 -5.61
CA TYR A 256 -4.70 0.58 -6.72
C TYR A 256 -4.14 -0.50 -7.64
N ALA A 257 -4.11 -0.23 -8.94
CA ALA A 257 -3.52 -1.10 -9.93
C ALA A 257 -2.89 -0.29 -11.08
N PRO A 258 -1.87 -0.81 -11.78
CA PRO A 258 -1.39 -0.21 -13.01
C PRO A 258 -2.48 -0.26 -14.10
N GLU A 259 -2.35 0.55 -15.14
CA GLU A 259 -3.32 0.55 -16.26
C GLU A 259 -3.43 -0.81 -16.95
N ALA A 260 -2.35 -1.59 -16.89
CA ALA A 260 -2.22 -2.95 -17.41
C ALA A 260 -3.11 -3.99 -16.74
N LEU A 261 -3.65 -3.68 -15.57
CA LEU A 261 -4.36 -4.65 -14.74
C LEU A 261 -5.75 -4.11 -14.38
N ASP A 262 -6.78 -4.84 -14.80
CA ASP A 262 -8.13 -4.61 -14.34
C ASP A 262 -8.35 -5.40 -13.05
N VAL A 263 -8.99 -4.76 -12.06
CA VAL A 263 -9.43 -5.40 -10.82
C VAL A 263 -10.94 -5.35 -10.81
N ILE A 264 -11.57 -6.49 -11.04
CA ILE A 264 -13.02 -6.64 -11.17
C ILE A 264 -13.56 -7.13 -9.84
N THR A 265 -14.58 -6.46 -9.31
CA THR A 265 -15.27 -6.85 -8.07
C THR A 265 -16.67 -7.33 -8.39
N ASP A 266 -17.12 -8.37 -7.69
CA ASP A 266 -18.49 -8.87 -7.76
C ASP A 266 -19.26 -8.35 -6.54
N ALA A 267 -20.18 -7.40 -6.76
CA ALA A 267 -20.88 -6.70 -5.69
C ALA A 267 -21.72 -7.63 -4.81
N GLU A 268 -22.21 -8.76 -5.36
CA GLU A 268 -23.01 -9.73 -4.61
C GLU A 268 -22.19 -10.56 -3.63
N LYS A 269 -20.86 -10.62 -3.82
CA LYS A 269 -19.94 -11.38 -2.98
C LYS A 269 -19.20 -10.53 -1.94
N LEU A 270 -19.52 -9.24 -1.86
CA LEU A 270 -18.95 -8.35 -0.86
C LEU A 270 -19.57 -8.62 0.51
N VAL A 271 -18.72 -8.77 1.54
CA VAL A 271 -19.17 -8.97 2.92
C VAL A 271 -18.78 -7.76 3.77
N ALA A 272 -19.78 -7.17 4.42
CA ALA A 272 -19.67 -6.07 5.40
C ALA A 272 -19.01 -4.77 4.92
N VAL A 273 -18.85 -4.59 3.60
CA VAL A 273 -18.31 -3.36 3.01
C VAL A 273 -19.37 -2.60 2.22
N GLN A 274 -19.17 -1.30 2.10
CA GLN A 274 -19.96 -0.42 1.24
C GLN A 274 -19.01 0.41 0.36
N PRO A 275 -19.37 0.71 -0.90
CA PRO A 275 -18.58 1.61 -1.73
C PRO A 275 -18.38 2.97 -1.04
N ASP A 276 -17.17 3.51 -1.12
CA ASP A 276 -16.85 4.85 -0.62
C ASP A 276 -17.45 5.90 -1.56
N PRO A 277 -18.40 6.75 -1.11
CA PRO A 277 -19.07 7.73 -1.98
C PRO A 277 -18.17 8.91 -2.37
N ALA A 278 -17.10 9.16 -1.63
CA ALA A 278 -16.20 10.29 -1.84
C ALA A 278 -14.74 9.87 -1.63
N PRO A 279 -14.20 9.00 -2.50
CA PRO A 279 -12.84 8.53 -2.35
C PRO A 279 -11.86 9.69 -2.55
N GLN A 280 -10.98 9.87 -1.56
CA GLN A 280 -9.80 10.71 -1.66
C GLN A 280 -8.60 9.83 -2.03
N PRO A 281 -8.20 9.77 -3.31
CA PRO A 281 -7.04 8.97 -3.72
C PRO A 281 -5.74 9.62 -3.27
N GLU A 282 -4.82 8.81 -2.76
CA GLU A 282 -3.42 9.21 -2.61
C GLU A 282 -2.69 9.04 -3.94
N ALA A 283 -1.66 9.86 -4.19
CA ALA A 283 -0.82 9.70 -5.36
C ALA A 283 0.09 8.46 -5.19
N VAL A 284 -0.14 7.43 -6.00
CA VAL A 284 0.68 6.21 -6.02
C VAL A 284 1.41 6.12 -7.35
N ALA A 285 2.74 6.02 -7.30
CA ALA A 285 3.56 5.94 -8.51
C ALA A 285 3.16 4.74 -9.39
N SER A 286 2.81 5.03 -10.65
CA SER A 286 2.44 4.05 -11.68
C SER A 286 1.24 3.16 -11.32
N ALA A 287 0.31 3.64 -10.49
CA ALA A 287 -0.94 2.95 -10.21
C ALA A 287 -2.08 3.95 -10.02
N ARG A 288 -3.27 3.60 -10.50
CA ARG A 288 -4.51 4.40 -10.33
C ARG A 288 -5.40 3.75 -9.27
N LEU A 289 -6.20 4.56 -8.58
CA LEU A 289 -7.27 4.03 -7.73
C LEU A 289 -8.28 3.29 -8.63
N VAL A 290 -8.59 2.04 -8.26
CA VAL A 290 -9.56 1.19 -8.96
C VAL A 290 -10.87 1.13 -8.20
N SER A 291 -10.79 0.91 -6.89
CA SER A 291 -11.97 0.78 -6.03
C SER A 291 -11.66 1.29 -4.61
N SER A 292 -12.70 1.77 -3.91
CA SER A 292 -12.62 2.23 -2.52
C SER A 292 -13.87 1.78 -1.76
N TRP A 293 -13.69 1.28 -0.53
CA TRP A 293 -14.76 0.81 0.34
C TRP A 293 -14.60 1.30 1.77
N LEU A 294 -15.72 1.36 2.48
CA LEU A 294 -15.82 1.61 3.91
C LEU A 294 -16.44 0.39 4.60
N TYR A 295 -16.05 0.12 5.84
CA TYR A 295 -16.64 -0.91 6.69
C TYR A 295 -16.61 -0.49 8.16
N ASN A 296 -17.48 -1.07 8.97
CA ASN A 296 -17.51 -0.83 10.42
C ASN A 296 -17.72 -2.10 11.24
N ARG A 297 -17.63 -3.27 10.60
CA ARG A 297 -17.82 -4.58 11.22
C ARG A 297 -17.05 -5.65 10.47
N ARG A 298 -16.67 -6.70 11.19
CA ARG A 298 -16.02 -7.92 10.68
C ARG A 298 -17.04 -9.08 10.62
N PRO A 299 -16.84 -10.13 9.79
CA PRO A 299 -15.75 -10.31 8.83
C PRO A 299 -15.89 -9.39 7.61
N VAL A 300 -14.76 -9.04 7.00
CA VAL A 300 -14.70 -8.23 5.77
C VAL A 300 -14.14 -9.10 4.67
N GLU A 301 -14.91 -9.31 3.60
CA GLU A 301 -14.46 -10.07 2.43
C GLU A 301 -14.68 -9.24 1.16
N ILE A 302 -13.61 -9.05 0.41
CA ILE A 302 -13.60 -8.35 -0.87
C ILE A 302 -12.96 -9.27 -1.91
N PRO A 303 -13.74 -10.19 -2.51
CA PRO A 303 -13.26 -11.01 -3.60
C PRO A 303 -13.07 -10.17 -4.86
N VAL A 304 -11.91 -10.30 -5.49
CA VAL A 304 -11.55 -9.62 -6.72
C VAL A 304 -11.04 -10.61 -7.76
N ARG A 305 -11.34 -10.31 -9.02
CA ARG A 305 -10.72 -10.95 -10.18
C ARG A 305 -9.77 -9.96 -10.82
N THR A 306 -8.48 -10.27 -10.82
CA THR A 306 -7.50 -9.48 -11.56
C THR A 306 -7.38 -10.02 -12.98
N VAL A 307 -7.41 -9.15 -13.99
CA VAL A 307 -7.28 -9.49 -15.41
C VAL A 307 -6.20 -8.61 -16.04
N ARG A 308 -5.18 -9.23 -16.65
CA ARG A 308 -4.15 -8.49 -17.38
C ARG A 308 -4.63 -8.11 -18.76
N LYS A 309 -4.41 -6.85 -19.14
CA LYS A 309 -4.65 -6.37 -20.49
C LYS A 309 -3.53 -6.82 -21.42
N PRO A 310 -3.85 -7.26 -22.65
CA PRO A 310 -2.84 -7.48 -23.67
C PRO A 310 -2.13 -6.16 -23.99
N THR A 311 -0.84 -6.21 -24.33
CA THR A 311 -0.11 -5.03 -24.78
C THR A 311 -0.80 -4.45 -26.01
N ARG A 312 -1.08 -3.15 -25.98
CA ARG A 312 -1.53 -2.43 -27.16
C ARG A 312 -0.34 -1.67 -27.73
N LEU A 313 0.00 -2.01 -28.97
CA LEU A 313 1.08 -1.37 -29.72
C LEU A 313 0.48 -0.54 -30.85
N THR A 314 0.71 0.76 -30.85
CA THR A 314 0.36 1.66 -31.96
C THR A 314 1.65 2.17 -32.59
N ALA A 315 1.70 2.26 -33.91
CA ALA A 315 2.85 2.78 -34.62
C ALA A 315 2.48 3.94 -35.54
N PHE A 316 3.26 5.01 -35.48
CA PHE A 316 3.20 6.13 -36.40
C PHE A 316 4.47 6.14 -37.26
N ILE A 317 4.32 6.30 -38.56
CA ILE A 317 5.42 6.32 -39.52
C ILE A 317 5.45 7.70 -40.15
N GLY A 318 6.53 8.45 -39.95
CA GLY A 318 6.75 9.73 -40.61
C GLY A 318 7.93 9.63 -41.56
N THR A 319 7.70 9.63 -42.88
CA THR A 319 8.77 9.62 -43.88
C THR A 319 8.95 11.00 -44.51
N LYS A 320 10.14 11.58 -44.33
CA LYS A 320 10.57 12.83 -44.96
C LYS A 320 11.58 12.54 -46.07
N ALA A 321 11.29 12.99 -47.29
CA ALA A 321 12.18 12.89 -48.43
C ALA A 321 12.74 14.27 -48.79
N ASP A 322 14.04 14.49 -48.58
CA ASP A 322 14.75 15.71 -48.94
C ASP A 322 15.45 15.52 -50.30
N VAL A 323 14.86 16.11 -51.34
CA VAL A 323 15.30 15.96 -52.74
C VAL A 323 16.35 17.02 -53.06
N LYS A 324 17.60 16.54 -53.22
CA LYS A 324 18.77 17.32 -53.64
C LYS A 324 19.19 16.87 -55.05
N GLN A 325 20.08 17.65 -55.68
CA GLN A 325 20.58 17.30 -57.00
C GLN A 325 21.41 16.01 -56.92
N GLY A 326 21.01 14.95 -57.63
CA GLY A 326 21.71 13.66 -57.65
C GLY A 326 21.60 12.81 -56.39
N GLN A 327 20.81 13.22 -55.39
CA GLN A 327 20.60 12.46 -54.14
C GLN A 327 19.25 12.78 -53.52
N VAL A 328 18.54 11.76 -53.03
CA VAL A 328 17.38 11.96 -52.14
C VAL A 328 17.74 11.40 -50.77
N GLN A 329 17.81 12.28 -49.77
CA GLN A 329 18.01 11.88 -48.38
C GLN A 329 16.65 11.57 -47.76
N VAL A 330 16.46 10.35 -47.27
CA VAL A 330 15.20 9.92 -46.67
C VAL A 330 15.39 9.70 -45.17
N THR A 331 14.54 10.35 -44.38
CA THR A 331 14.47 10.18 -42.93
C THR A 331 13.09 9.65 -42.58
N THR A 332 13.04 8.44 -42.03
CA THR A 332 11.80 7.83 -41.53
C THR A 332 11.83 7.76 -40.01
N THR A 333 10.85 8.37 -39.35
CA THR A 333 10.64 8.26 -37.92
C THR A 333 9.56 7.22 -37.65
N LEU A 334 9.90 6.15 -36.93
CA LEU A 334 8.94 5.18 -36.41
C LEU A 334 8.66 5.52 -34.95
N HIS A 335 7.47 6.03 -34.67
CA HIS A 335 7.04 6.38 -33.31
C HIS A 335 6.07 5.34 -32.78
N TYR A 336 6.54 4.52 -31.84
CA TYR A 336 5.72 3.52 -31.18
C TYR A 336 5.11 4.08 -29.89
N ILE A 337 3.83 3.79 -29.66
CA ILE A 337 3.15 3.97 -28.39
C ILE A 337 2.81 2.58 -27.83
N ILE A 338 3.41 2.25 -26.69
CA ILE A 338 3.25 0.99 -25.98
C ILE A 338 2.38 1.22 -24.75
N GLU A 339 1.18 0.65 -24.75
CA GLU A 339 0.23 0.74 -23.64
C GLU A 339 0.09 -0.60 -22.92
N TYR A 340 -0.34 -0.54 -21.67
CA TYR A 340 -0.55 -1.67 -20.76
C TYR A 340 0.73 -2.39 -20.33
N ALA A 341 1.43 -3.10 -21.21
CA ALA A 341 2.62 -3.86 -20.83
C ALA A 341 3.77 -3.61 -21.80
N GLY A 342 4.95 -3.33 -21.23
CA GLY A 342 6.13 -2.96 -21.99
C GLY A 342 6.65 -4.09 -22.89
N ILE A 343 7.41 -3.70 -23.91
CA ILE A 343 8.13 -4.61 -24.79
C ILE A 343 9.57 -4.13 -24.97
N ASP A 344 10.49 -5.06 -25.19
CA ASP A 344 11.90 -4.78 -25.48
C ASP A 344 12.23 -4.89 -26.98
N THR A 345 11.37 -5.50 -27.79
CA THR A 345 11.68 -5.86 -29.18
C THR A 345 10.76 -5.10 -30.13
N PHE A 346 11.34 -4.51 -31.16
CA PHE A 346 10.63 -3.82 -32.24
C PHE A 346 11.09 -4.36 -33.58
N ARG A 347 10.15 -4.63 -34.50
CA ARG A 347 10.47 -5.11 -35.85
C ARG A 347 9.89 -4.19 -36.92
N PHE A 348 10.66 -3.99 -37.97
CA PHE A 348 10.20 -3.27 -39.16
C PHE A 348 10.89 -3.85 -40.40
N ALA A 349 10.23 -3.77 -41.55
CA ALA A 349 10.73 -4.27 -42.82
C ALA A 349 11.21 -3.10 -43.68
N VAL A 350 12.40 -3.25 -44.26
CA VAL A 350 12.97 -2.30 -45.23
C VAL A 350 13.14 -3.00 -46.58
N PRO A 351 13.08 -2.29 -47.72
CA PRO A 351 13.36 -2.87 -49.03
C PRO A 351 14.74 -3.50 -49.08
N GLU A 352 14.88 -4.63 -49.77
CA GLU A 352 16.15 -5.38 -49.88
C GLU A 352 17.30 -4.49 -50.38
N ALA A 353 17.04 -3.63 -51.36
CA ALA A 353 18.02 -2.70 -51.91
C ALA A 353 18.58 -1.67 -50.90
N LEU A 354 17.87 -1.46 -49.79
CA LEU A 354 18.22 -0.51 -48.73
C LEU A 354 18.78 -1.20 -47.48
N ALA A 355 18.70 -2.52 -47.38
CA ALA A 355 19.00 -3.24 -46.15
C ALA A 355 20.42 -2.99 -45.61
N ASP A 356 21.41 -2.71 -46.46
CA ASP A 356 22.79 -2.37 -46.08
C ASP A 356 23.03 -0.89 -45.77
N LYS A 357 22.10 -0.01 -46.17
CA LYS A 357 22.30 1.45 -46.18
C LYS A 357 21.59 2.18 -45.04
N VAL A 358 20.69 1.49 -44.32
CA VAL A 358 19.89 2.11 -43.26
C VAL A 358 20.72 2.37 -42.00
N GLN A 359 20.61 3.59 -41.48
CA GLN A 359 21.15 3.97 -40.19
C GLN A 359 19.99 4.12 -39.19
N ILE A 360 20.00 3.30 -38.14
CA ILE A 360 18.93 3.27 -37.14
C ILE A 360 19.43 3.94 -35.87
N SER A 361 18.68 4.88 -35.31
CA SER A 361 18.96 5.52 -34.01
C SER A 361 17.69 5.60 -33.16
N SER A 362 17.83 5.68 -31.84
CA SER A 362 16.71 5.98 -30.93
C SER A 362 16.72 7.48 -30.67
N LYS A 363 15.58 8.15 -30.86
CA LYS A 363 15.40 9.58 -30.50
C LYS A 363 14.70 9.77 -29.16
N ALA A 364 14.50 8.68 -28.42
CA ALA A 364 13.93 8.75 -27.10
C ALA A 364 14.90 9.51 -26.17
N GLY A 365 14.40 10.49 -25.42
CA GLY A 365 15.22 11.27 -24.49
C GLY A 365 15.85 10.40 -23.38
N GLY A 366 16.65 10.99 -22.50
CA GLY A 366 17.45 10.26 -21.49
C GLY A 366 16.69 9.36 -20.50
N ALA A 367 15.35 9.37 -20.51
CA ALA A 367 14.51 8.48 -19.70
C ALA A 367 14.29 7.08 -20.33
N ALA A 368 14.44 6.96 -21.65
CA ALA A 368 14.17 5.71 -22.35
C ALA A 368 15.38 4.75 -22.32
N PRO A 369 15.15 3.43 -22.34
CA PRO A 369 16.23 2.45 -22.44
C PRO A 369 17.08 2.67 -23.70
N PRO A 370 18.39 2.45 -23.67
CA PRO A 370 19.20 2.42 -24.89
C PRO A 370 18.93 1.13 -25.69
N ILE A 371 19.32 1.16 -26.96
CA ILE A 371 19.29 -0.02 -27.84
C ILE A 371 20.39 -0.98 -27.41
N LYS A 372 20.02 -2.23 -27.12
CA LYS A 372 20.94 -3.33 -26.78
C LYS A 372 21.53 -3.98 -28.04
N GLN A 373 20.68 -4.25 -29.03
CA GLN A 373 21.08 -4.96 -30.25
C GLN A 373 20.24 -4.51 -31.44
N LYS A 374 20.87 -4.50 -32.61
CA LYS A 374 20.21 -4.36 -33.91
C LYS A 374 20.65 -5.54 -34.77
N SER A 375 19.70 -6.25 -35.35
CA SER A 375 19.97 -7.35 -36.28
C SER A 375 19.00 -7.26 -37.45
N ARG A 376 19.36 -7.92 -38.55
CA ARG A 376 18.51 -8.05 -39.72
C ARG A 376 18.42 -9.50 -40.17
N ALA A 377 17.34 -9.85 -40.85
CA ALA A 377 17.18 -11.14 -41.49
C ALA A 377 18.24 -11.34 -42.59
N THR A 378 18.67 -12.59 -42.79
CA THR A 378 19.67 -12.96 -43.81
C THR A 378 19.07 -13.09 -45.21
N ALA A 379 17.78 -13.41 -45.29
CA ALA A 379 17.03 -13.52 -46.54
C ALA A 379 15.91 -12.49 -46.58
N ALA A 380 15.71 -11.89 -47.74
CA ALA A 380 14.51 -11.09 -48.01
C ALA A 380 13.31 -12.01 -48.22
N VAL A 381 12.15 -11.60 -47.69
CA VAL A 381 10.85 -12.22 -47.96
C VAL A 381 10.04 -11.22 -48.76
N ASP A 382 9.61 -11.61 -49.95
CA ASP A 382 8.86 -10.75 -50.89
C ASP A 382 9.53 -9.38 -51.18
N GLY A 383 10.87 -9.35 -51.21
CA GLY A 383 11.66 -8.13 -51.44
C GLY A 383 11.90 -7.26 -50.20
N TRP A 384 11.49 -7.71 -49.02
CA TRP A 384 11.64 -7.00 -47.75
C TRP A 384 12.59 -7.73 -46.80
N VAL A 385 13.46 -6.96 -46.14
CA VAL A 385 14.37 -7.44 -45.09
C VAL A 385 13.89 -6.94 -43.73
N THR A 386 13.58 -7.87 -42.83
CA THR A 386 13.20 -7.55 -41.46
C THR A 386 14.39 -7.10 -40.64
N TRP A 387 14.26 -5.93 -40.00
CA TRP A 387 15.14 -5.44 -38.96
C TRP A 387 14.50 -5.65 -37.59
N THR A 388 15.29 -6.16 -36.66
CA THR A 388 14.92 -6.36 -35.26
C THR A 388 15.78 -5.47 -34.38
N VAL A 389 15.13 -4.61 -33.59
CA VAL A 389 15.76 -3.74 -32.61
C VAL A 389 15.36 -4.22 -31.22
N VAL A 390 16.35 -4.63 -30.43
CA VAL A 390 16.16 -5.09 -29.04
C VAL A 390 16.70 -4.02 -28.10
N MET A 391 15.87 -3.59 -27.16
CA MET A 391 16.16 -2.61 -26.12
C MET A 391 16.80 -3.28 -24.90
N GLN A 392 17.45 -2.49 -24.04
CA GLN A 392 18.11 -3.04 -22.84
C GLN A 392 17.11 -3.53 -21.76
N ARG A 393 15.93 -2.93 -21.69
CA ARG A 393 14.82 -3.29 -20.81
C ARG A 393 13.50 -2.98 -21.52
N ASP A 394 12.40 -3.54 -21.02
CA ASP A 394 11.06 -3.27 -21.55
C ASP A 394 10.74 -1.77 -21.56
N VAL A 395 10.13 -1.31 -22.65
CA VAL A 395 9.70 0.06 -22.86
C VAL A 395 8.18 0.14 -22.71
N LEU A 396 7.70 1.04 -21.84
CA LEU A 396 6.29 1.42 -21.73
C LEU A 396 6.16 2.90 -22.12
N GLY A 397 5.10 3.25 -22.86
CA GLY A 397 4.88 4.61 -23.37
C GLY A 397 5.48 4.84 -24.74
N SER A 398 6.12 5.99 -24.95
CA SER A 398 6.57 6.47 -26.26
C SER A 398 8.00 6.05 -26.59
N GLN A 399 8.21 5.42 -27.76
CA GLN A 399 9.52 5.00 -28.26
C GLN A 399 9.71 5.38 -29.75
N PRO A 400 10.38 6.52 -30.04
CA PRO A 400 10.72 6.92 -31.40
C PRO A 400 12.08 6.36 -31.88
N PHE A 401 12.08 5.75 -33.05
CA PHE A 401 13.29 5.40 -33.81
C PHE A 401 13.39 6.28 -35.05
N GLU A 402 14.60 6.72 -35.36
CA GLU A 402 14.90 7.39 -36.62
C GLU A 402 15.73 6.46 -37.51
N ILE A 403 15.27 6.27 -38.73
CA ILE A 403 15.92 5.50 -39.77
C ILE A 403 16.26 6.43 -40.93
N THR A 404 17.53 6.56 -41.25
CA THR A 404 18.01 7.43 -42.33
C THR A 404 18.73 6.60 -43.39
N TYR A 405 18.49 6.92 -44.66
CA TYR A 405 19.19 6.34 -45.80
C TYR A 405 19.17 7.30 -47.00
N ASP A 406 20.11 7.11 -47.92
CA ASP A 406 20.21 7.90 -49.13
C ASP A 406 19.87 7.07 -50.36
N LEU A 407 19.11 7.68 -51.27
CA LEU A 407 18.78 7.14 -52.58
C LEU A 407 19.52 7.91 -53.67
N THR A 408 20.06 7.18 -54.64
CA THR A 408 20.61 7.75 -55.87
C THR A 408 19.52 7.73 -56.94
N PRO A 409 19.04 8.90 -57.40
CA PRO A 409 18.07 8.97 -58.47
C PRO A 409 18.60 8.35 -59.77
N THR A 410 17.71 7.73 -60.54
CA THR A 410 18.03 7.26 -61.88
C THR A 410 17.75 8.38 -62.89
N THR A 411 18.78 8.79 -63.64
CA THR A 411 18.62 9.77 -64.72
C THR A 411 17.87 9.15 -65.89
N ALA A 412 16.83 9.83 -66.37
CA ALA A 412 16.08 9.42 -67.55
C ALA A 412 16.90 9.62 -68.83
N ALA A 413 16.44 9.03 -69.93
CA ALA A 413 17.13 9.10 -71.23
C ALA A 413 17.30 10.53 -71.79
N ASP A 414 16.55 11.51 -71.27
CA ASP A 414 16.66 12.92 -71.63
C ASP A 414 17.84 13.65 -70.96
N GLY A 415 18.53 12.99 -70.02
CA GLY A 415 19.66 13.54 -69.26
C GLY A 415 19.33 14.69 -68.31
N LYS A 416 18.04 15.03 -68.15
CA LYS A 416 17.56 16.21 -67.38
C LYS A 416 16.58 15.85 -66.27
N THR A 417 15.91 14.73 -66.41
CA THR A 417 14.92 14.21 -65.45
C THR A 417 15.56 13.15 -64.57
N GLU A 418 15.41 13.27 -63.27
CA GLU A 418 15.81 12.30 -62.27
C GLU A 418 14.57 11.63 -61.66
N LYS A 419 14.57 10.30 -61.55
CA LYS A 419 13.49 9.52 -60.93
C LYS A 419 13.97 8.73 -59.75
N SER A 420 13.18 8.73 -58.68
CA SER A 420 13.43 7.94 -57.46
C SER A 420 12.12 7.34 -56.97
N ALA A 421 12.18 6.12 -56.45
CA ALA A 421 11.06 5.48 -55.78
C ALA A 421 11.43 5.26 -54.31
N ILE A 422 10.55 5.68 -53.41
CA ILE A 422 10.66 5.45 -51.97
C ILE A 422 9.59 4.46 -51.59
N GLU A 423 9.99 3.24 -51.24
CA GLU A 423 9.11 2.27 -50.62
C GLU A 423 9.11 2.54 -49.10
N ALA A 424 7.92 2.84 -48.55
CA ALA A 424 7.79 3.21 -47.15
C ALA A 424 8.17 2.02 -46.26
N ILE A 425 8.95 2.29 -45.19
CA ILE A 425 9.32 1.27 -44.21
C ILE A 425 8.07 0.67 -43.60
N GLN A 426 8.02 -0.66 -43.52
CA GLN A 426 6.87 -1.35 -42.97
C GLN A 426 7.04 -1.64 -41.48
N VAL A 427 6.02 -1.36 -40.69
CA VAL A 427 6.01 -1.74 -39.28
C VAL A 427 5.49 -3.18 -39.17
N LEU A 428 6.22 -4.02 -38.44
CA LEU A 428 5.87 -5.43 -38.23
C LEU A 428 5.50 -5.69 -36.77
N ASN A 429 4.87 -6.84 -36.54
CA ASN A 429 4.67 -7.33 -35.18
C ASN A 429 6.04 -7.58 -34.52
N PRO A 430 6.20 -7.26 -33.22
CA PRO A 430 7.47 -7.41 -32.53
C PRO A 430 7.93 -8.88 -32.38
N TYR A 431 6.99 -9.83 -32.41
CA TYR A 431 7.23 -11.26 -32.26
C TYR A 431 6.43 -12.05 -33.31
N ASP A 432 7.03 -13.10 -33.85
CA ASP A 432 6.37 -14.04 -34.76
C ASP A 432 5.95 -15.31 -34.02
N LYS A 433 4.90 -15.98 -34.52
CA LYS A 433 4.41 -17.26 -33.95
C LYS A 433 5.48 -18.36 -33.90
N ALA A 434 6.51 -18.27 -34.74
CA ALA A 434 7.61 -19.22 -34.84
C ALA A 434 8.73 -19.00 -33.80
N ASP A 435 8.71 -17.91 -33.02
CA ASP A 435 9.76 -17.57 -32.05
C ASP A 435 9.78 -18.48 -30.79
N GLY A 436 8.93 -19.51 -30.73
CA GLY A 436 9.03 -20.62 -29.76
C GLY A 436 8.68 -20.27 -28.30
N PRO A 437 8.91 -21.17 -27.33
CA PRO A 437 8.31 -21.17 -25.98
C PRO A 437 8.74 -20.00 -25.06
N GLN A 438 9.48 -19.02 -25.57
CA GLN A 438 9.47 -17.66 -25.04
C GLN A 438 8.24 -16.91 -25.57
N GLY A 439 7.05 -17.51 -25.39
CA GLY A 439 5.74 -16.99 -25.77
C GLY A 439 5.46 -15.65 -25.07
N LYS A 440 6.16 -14.60 -25.52
CA LYS A 440 5.68 -13.24 -25.40
C LYS A 440 4.35 -13.23 -26.14
N ARG A 441 3.40 -12.60 -25.46
CA ARG A 441 1.98 -12.44 -25.84
C ARG A 441 1.87 -12.23 -27.36
N ASP A 442 0.79 -12.71 -27.98
CA ASP A 442 0.46 -12.35 -29.36
C ASP A 442 0.21 -10.83 -29.42
N ILE A 443 1.29 -10.07 -29.59
CA ILE A 443 1.29 -8.61 -29.59
C ILE A 443 1.24 -8.22 -31.05
N THR A 444 0.06 -7.79 -31.47
CA THR A 444 -0.15 -7.26 -32.80
C THR A 444 -0.06 -5.74 -32.76
N VAL A 445 0.46 -5.17 -33.84
CA VAL A 445 0.38 -3.72 -34.05
C VAL A 445 -1.08 -3.37 -34.31
N SER A 446 -1.71 -2.80 -33.29
CA SER A 446 -3.16 -2.57 -33.25
C SER A 446 -3.63 -1.50 -34.24
N ARG A 447 -2.75 -0.55 -34.55
CA ARG A 447 -3.00 0.52 -35.50
C ARG A 447 -1.67 1.02 -36.06
N THR A 448 -1.66 1.26 -37.37
CA THR A 448 -0.58 1.97 -38.03
C THR A 448 -1.12 3.19 -38.77
N ILE A 449 -0.44 4.31 -38.63
CA ILE A 449 -0.72 5.53 -39.39
C ILE A 449 0.59 6.03 -39.97
N GLY A 450 0.61 6.29 -41.27
CA GLY A 450 1.76 6.81 -41.96
C GLY A 450 1.51 8.19 -42.54
N GLU A 451 2.52 9.04 -42.48
CA GLU A 451 2.58 10.32 -43.16
C GLU A 451 3.88 10.40 -43.96
N MET A 452 3.80 10.95 -45.16
CA MET A 452 4.97 11.20 -46.01
C MET A 452 4.99 12.67 -46.40
N THR A 453 6.17 13.28 -46.40
CA THR A 453 6.36 14.64 -46.90
C THR A 453 7.62 14.72 -47.76
N VAL A 454 7.57 15.58 -48.78
CA VAL A 454 8.69 15.82 -49.69
C VAL A 454 9.16 17.25 -49.50
N ILE A 455 10.46 17.45 -49.33
CA ILE A 455 11.12 18.75 -49.40
C ILE A 455 11.99 18.77 -50.65
N LYS A 456 12.08 19.93 -51.29
CA LYS A 456 12.88 20.13 -52.49
C LYS A 456 13.79 21.34 -52.35
N ASP A 457 14.96 21.25 -52.98
CA ASP A 457 15.78 22.43 -53.22
C ASP A 457 15.02 23.47 -54.08
N ARG A 458 15.31 24.76 -53.87
CA ARG A 458 14.71 25.86 -54.65
C ARG A 458 15.01 25.75 -56.15
N ALA A 459 16.15 25.18 -56.53
CA ALA A 459 16.58 25.04 -57.92
C ALA A 459 15.92 23.85 -58.66
N LEU A 460 15.12 23.04 -57.97
CA LEU A 460 14.50 21.83 -58.52
C LEU A 460 12.98 21.96 -58.66
N SER A 461 12.46 21.49 -59.79
CA SER A 461 11.04 21.20 -59.98
C SER A 461 10.81 19.75 -59.59
N VAL A 462 9.92 19.46 -58.63
CA VAL A 462 9.69 18.11 -58.11
C VAL A 462 8.20 17.79 -58.22
N SER A 463 7.88 16.61 -58.73
CA SER A 463 6.54 16.03 -58.65
C SER A 463 6.61 14.74 -57.85
N ALA A 464 5.57 14.48 -57.05
CA ALA A 464 5.49 13.29 -56.22
C ALA A 464 4.10 12.67 -56.32
N ALA A 465 4.05 11.34 -56.37
CA ALA A 465 2.81 10.58 -56.35
C ALA A 465 2.95 9.40 -55.39
N ALA A 466 2.03 9.27 -54.43
CA ALA A 466 1.95 8.11 -53.56
C ALA A 466 0.96 7.08 -54.13
N SER A 467 1.27 5.80 -53.96
CA SER A 467 0.43 4.67 -54.37
C SER A 467 0.54 3.51 -53.38
N GLY A 468 -0.48 2.64 -53.37
CA GLY A 468 -0.58 1.54 -52.40
C GLY A 468 -1.14 2.01 -51.05
N GLY A 469 -1.51 1.03 -50.22
CA GLY A 469 -1.83 1.22 -48.80
C GLY A 469 -2.76 2.38 -48.46
N ASP A 470 -3.84 2.58 -49.22
CA ASP A 470 -4.80 3.70 -49.06
C ASP A 470 -4.21 5.11 -48.94
N ALA A 471 -3.03 5.33 -49.55
CA ALA A 471 -2.37 6.62 -49.54
C ALA A 471 -3.22 7.71 -50.24
N GLU A 472 -3.47 8.80 -49.51
CA GLU A 472 -4.19 9.97 -49.99
C GLU A 472 -3.34 11.26 -49.85
N PRO A 473 -3.45 12.21 -50.80
CA PRO A 473 -2.82 13.51 -50.64
C PRO A 473 -3.53 14.33 -49.56
N ILE A 474 -2.76 15.01 -48.72
CA ILE A 474 -3.26 15.89 -47.66
C ILE A 474 -2.58 17.27 -47.74
N ASP A 475 -3.16 18.28 -47.10
CA ASP A 475 -2.47 19.57 -46.91
C ASP A 475 -1.29 19.36 -45.94
N VAL A 476 -0.16 20.01 -46.23
CA VAL A 476 1.05 19.96 -45.39
C VAL A 476 0.77 20.44 -43.96
N ARG A 477 -0.20 21.33 -43.77
CA ARG A 477 -0.65 21.82 -42.44
C ARG A 477 -1.41 20.77 -41.64
N GLU A 478 -1.86 19.69 -42.27
CA GLU A 478 -2.54 18.59 -41.60
C GLU A 478 -1.56 17.54 -41.06
N LEU A 479 -0.26 17.64 -41.37
CA LEU A 479 0.77 16.74 -40.83
C LEU A 479 0.78 16.84 -39.30
N GLN A 480 0.74 15.66 -38.65
CA GLN A 480 0.77 15.52 -37.20
C GLN A 480 2.08 14.89 -36.70
N GLN A 481 2.71 14.07 -37.53
CA GLN A 481 3.91 13.29 -37.18
C GLN A 481 5.19 13.87 -37.79
N LEU A 482 5.04 14.79 -38.75
CA LEU A 482 6.14 15.43 -39.48
C LEU A 482 6.02 16.95 -39.40
N SER A 483 7.12 17.63 -39.68
CA SER A 483 7.14 19.10 -39.78
C SER A 483 6.29 19.58 -40.96
N GLN A 484 5.58 20.69 -40.75
CA GLN A 484 4.67 21.29 -41.72
C GLN A 484 5.40 22.20 -42.75
N ASP A 485 6.65 21.88 -43.08
CA ASP A 485 7.55 22.61 -43.98
C ASP A 485 7.70 21.95 -45.36
N GLY A 486 6.91 20.92 -45.63
CA GLY A 486 6.90 20.15 -46.88
C GLY A 486 6.37 20.90 -48.10
N PHE A 487 6.73 20.38 -49.28
CA PHE A 487 6.17 20.77 -50.58
C PHE A 487 4.83 20.06 -50.85
N VAL A 488 4.76 18.76 -50.57
CA VAL A 488 3.55 17.92 -50.68
C VAL A 488 3.53 16.91 -49.55
N ALA A 489 2.33 16.54 -49.12
CA ALA A 489 2.12 15.59 -48.03
C ALA A 489 1.10 14.50 -48.42
N PHE A 490 1.32 13.30 -47.90
CA PHE A 490 0.44 12.16 -48.07
C PHE A 490 0.19 11.49 -46.72
N ARG A 491 -1.00 10.92 -46.53
CA ARG A 491 -1.35 10.10 -45.36
C ARG A 491 -1.81 8.73 -45.81
N TYR A 492 -1.50 7.72 -45.01
CA TYR A 492 -1.92 6.34 -45.25
C TYR A 492 -2.20 5.60 -43.94
N PHE A 493 -3.03 4.57 -44.00
CA PHE A 493 -3.41 3.73 -42.87
C PHE A 493 -3.12 2.25 -43.11
N LYS A 494 -2.80 1.87 -44.36
CA LYS A 494 -2.38 0.50 -44.73
C LYS A 494 -0.98 0.51 -45.33
N GLN A 495 -0.32 -0.63 -45.28
CA GLN A 495 1.00 -0.87 -45.89
C GLN A 495 0.89 -2.07 -46.83
N PRO A 496 1.72 -2.19 -47.89
CA PRO A 496 2.80 -1.28 -48.30
C PRO A 496 2.32 0.00 -49.01
N VAL A 497 3.15 1.04 -48.97
CA VAL A 497 2.99 2.31 -49.70
C VAL A 497 4.29 2.65 -50.42
N LYS A 498 4.15 3.22 -51.62
CA LYS A 498 5.27 3.65 -52.47
C LYS A 498 5.07 5.11 -52.89
N LEU A 499 6.13 5.90 -52.76
CA LEU A 499 6.19 7.29 -53.19
C LEU A 499 7.14 7.41 -54.39
N ASP A 500 6.58 7.74 -55.55
CA ASP A 500 7.32 7.99 -56.78
C ASP A 500 7.66 9.48 -56.88
N LEU A 501 8.94 9.80 -57.09
CA LEU A 501 9.48 11.14 -57.22
C LEU A 501 10.07 11.34 -58.61
N THR A 502 9.74 12.48 -59.23
CA THR A 502 10.37 12.95 -60.47
C THR A 502 10.87 14.37 -60.26
N SER A 503 12.16 14.61 -60.46
CA SER A 503 12.81 15.91 -60.33
C SER A 503 13.45 16.38 -61.63
N ASN A 504 13.27 17.65 -61.98
CA ASN A 504 13.83 18.29 -63.17
C ASN A 504 14.69 19.50 -62.79
N LYS A 505 15.80 19.67 -63.51
CA LYS A 505 16.70 20.82 -63.37
C LYS A 505 16.24 21.96 -64.28
N PHE A 506 15.84 23.09 -63.69
CA PHE A 506 15.41 24.34 -64.37
C PHE A 506 14.21 24.18 -65.32
N ASP A 507 13.07 23.75 -64.79
CA ASP A 507 11.79 23.94 -65.48
C ASP A 507 10.82 24.73 -64.59
N VAL A 508 10.18 25.76 -65.17
CA VAL A 508 9.19 26.59 -64.47
C VAL A 508 7.94 25.74 -64.29
N GLN A 509 7.70 25.27 -63.06
CA GLN A 509 6.60 24.35 -62.78
C GLN A 509 5.25 25.05 -62.89
N GLY A 510 4.36 24.52 -63.74
CA GLY A 510 2.96 24.91 -63.79
C GLY A 510 2.24 24.52 -62.49
N VAL A 511 1.41 25.44 -61.99
CA VAL A 511 0.64 25.31 -60.75
C VAL A 511 -0.19 24.02 -60.79
N ILE A 512 0.00 23.14 -59.81
CA ILE A 512 -0.89 21.99 -59.58
C ILE A 512 -2.15 22.56 -58.92
N GLU A 513 -3.30 22.44 -59.59
CA GLU A 513 -4.59 22.82 -59.04
C GLU A 513 -4.93 21.93 -57.84
N THR A 514 -4.97 22.55 -56.66
CA THR A 514 -5.63 21.99 -55.47
C THR A 514 -7.12 21.87 -55.77
N VAL A 515 -7.62 20.67 -56.02
CA VAL A 515 -9.06 20.41 -56.11
C VAL A 515 -9.65 20.54 -54.71
N VAL A 516 -10.21 21.70 -54.41
CA VAL A 516 -11.08 21.91 -53.25
C VAL A 516 -12.42 21.26 -53.59
N SER A 517 -12.64 20.03 -53.12
CA SER A 517 -13.99 19.44 -53.09
C SER A 517 -14.81 20.16 -52.03
N LYS A 518 -15.51 21.22 -52.44
CA LYS A 518 -16.54 21.85 -51.64
C LYS A 518 -17.77 20.93 -51.64
N ALA A 519 -18.02 20.24 -50.53
CA ALA A 519 -19.25 19.49 -50.33
C ALA A 519 -20.47 20.42 -50.37
N LEU A 520 -21.52 19.97 -51.06
CA LEU A 520 -22.86 20.53 -51.08
C LEU A 520 -23.79 19.51 -50.42
#